data_AF-A0A848V930-F1
#
_entry.id   AF-A0A848V930-F1
#
_cell.length_a   1.000
_cell.length_b   1.000
_cell.length_c   1.000
_cell.angle_alpha   90.00
_cell.angle_beta   90.00
_cell.angle_gamma   90.00
#
_symmetry.space_group_name_H-M   'P 1'
#
loop_
_entity.id
_entity.type
_entity.pdbx_description
1 polymer ?
#
loop_
_entity_poly.entity_id
_entity_poly.type
_entity_poly.pdbx_seq_one_letter_code
_entity_poly.pdbx_strand_id
1 'polypeptide(L)' 'LQDAWRQVLDGAPPDDWAIMCGSGVTACHLALSAERAGLTPPRLYAGSWSEWIKDPSRPRLP' A
#
# COMPACT_ATOMS: atom_id res chain seq x y z
N LEU A 1 -2.27 -1.74 -17.27
CA LEU A 1 -1.87 -1.33 -15.90
C LEU A 1 -3.06 -0.81 -15.11
N GLN A 2 -3.86 0.12 -15.65
CA GLN A 2 -5.06 0.61 -14.96
C GLN A 2 -6.08 -0.49 -14.65
N ASP A 3 -6.38 -1.39 -15.60
CA ASP A 3 -7.32 -2.50 -15.38
C ASP A 3 -6.83 -3.50 -14.32
N ALA A 4 -5.52 -3.76 -14.28
CA ALA A 4 -4.92 -4.61 -13.26
C ALA A 4 -5.08 -4.00 -11.86
N TRP A 5 -4.88 -2.68 -11.73
CA TRP A 5 -5.12 -1.98 -10.48
C TRP A 5 -6.59 -1.94 -10.08
N ARG A 6 -7.51 -1.75 -11.04
CA ARG A 6 -8.95 -1.83 -10.79
C ARG A 6 -9.37 -3.22 -10.28
N GLN A 7 -8.76 -4.27 -10.81
CA GLN A 7 -8.97 -5.64 -10.34
C GLN A 7 -8.40 -5.85 -8.93
N VAL A 8 -7.21 -5.34 -8.63
CA VAL A 8 -6.59 -5.42 -7.30
C VAL A 8 -7.40 -4.68 -6.24
N LEU A 9 -7.95 -3.52 -6.59
CA LEU A 9 -8.74 -2.70 -5.67
C LEU A 9 -10.17 -3.26 -5.46
N ASP A 10 -10.62 -4.19 -6.31
CA ASP A 10 -11.92 -4.89 -6.18
C ASP A 10 -13.11 -3.95 -5.87
N GLY A 11 -13.21 -2.85 -6.61
CA GLY A 11 -14.28 -1.85 -6.43
C GLY A 11 -14.10 -0.91 -5.23
N ALA A 12 -13.02 -1.02 -4.47
CA ALA A 12 -12.67 -0.03 -3.44
C ALA A 12 -12.45 1.35 -4.07
N PRO A 13 -12.78 2.44 -3.34
CA PRO A 13 -12.56 3.80 -3.82
C PRO A 13 -11.07 4.02 -4.12
N PRO A 14 -10.69 4.42 -5.35
CA PRO A 14 -9.29 4.57 -5.74
C PRO A 14 -8.60 5.78 -5.10
N ASP A 15 -9.34 6.57 -4.29
CA ASP A 15 -8.88 7.86 -3.79
C ASP A 15 -8.58 7.85 -2.28
N ASP A 16 -8.98 6.79 -1.56
CA ASP A 16 -8.75 6.68 -0.11
C ASP A 16 -8.24 5.30 0.29
N TRP A 17 -6.97 5.05 -0.06
CA TRP A 17 -6.31 3.77 0.20
C TRP A 17 -4.86 3.97 0.62
N ALA A 18 -4.32 2.97 1.32
CA ALA A 18 -2.95 2.95 1.78
C ALA A 18 -2.26 1.65 1.35
N ILE A 19 -0.94 1.72 1.19
CA ILE A 19 -0.14 0.58 0.78
C ILE A 19 1.06 0.39 1.70
N MET A 20 1.36 -0.87 2.01
CA MET A 20 2.49 -1.27 2.83
C MET A 20 3.01 -2.64 2.36
N CYS A 21 4.22 -3.00 2.78
CA CYS A 21 4.74 -4.35 2.61
C CYS A 21 5.55 -4.77 3.85
N GLY A 22 6.57 -5.62 3.68
CA GLY A 22 7.49 -5.98 4.76
C GLY A 22 8.44 -4.84 5.15
N SER A 23 9.01 -4.15 4.15
CA SER A 23 10.13 -3.20 4.32
C SER A 23 9.91 -1.83 3.67
N GLY A 24 8.75 -1.59 3.08
CA GLY A 24 8.45 -0.39 2.30
C GLY A 24 8.92 -0.45 0.84
N VAL A 25 9.91 -1.28 0.48
CA VAL A 25 10.51 -1.31 -0.87
C VAL A 25 9.47 -1.64 -1.94
N THR A 26 8.77 -2.77 -1.82
CA THR A 26 7.71 -3.16 -2.77
C THR A 26 6.56 -2.16 -2.78
N ALA A 27 6.20 -1.60 -1.62
CA ALA A 27 5.12 -0.63 -1.51
C ALA A 27 5.43 0.65 -2.30
N CYS A 28 6.68 1.13 -2.30
CA CYS A 28 7.12 2.25 -3.13
C CYS A 28 6.94 1.98 -4.63
N HIS A 29 7.36 0.79 -5.10
CA HIS A 29 7.20 0.41 -6.51
C HIS A 29 5.73 0.34 -6.92
N LEU A 30 4.89 -0.22 -6.05
CA LEU A 30 3.46 -0.34 -6.30
C LEU A 30 2.78 1.04 -6.32
N ALA A 31 3.09 1.94 -5.39
CA ALA A 31 2.59 3.32 -5.40
C ALA A 31 2.93 4.05 -6.70
N LEU A 32 4.19 3.97 -7.15
CA LEU A 32 4.61 4.56 -8.42
C LEU A 32 3.88 3.93 -9.62
N SER A 33 3.68 2.61 -9.61
CA SER A 33 2.98 1.94 -10.71
C SER A 33 1.49 2.30 -10.76
N ALA A 34 0.85 2.57 -9.62
CA ALA A 34 -0.54 3.03 -9.55
C ALA A 34 -0.68 4.45 -10.11
N GLU A 35 0.24 5.36 -9.74
CA GLU A 35 0.32 6.71 -10.30
C GLU A 35 0.51 6.65 -11.83
N ARG A 36 1.45 5.82 -12.31
CA ARG A 36 1.69 5.60 -13.74
C ARG A 36 0.50 4.97 -14.46
N ALA A 37 -0.37 4.27 -13.74
CA ALA A 37 -1.61 3.70 -14.26
C ALA A 37 -2.78 4.71 -14.26
N GLY A 38 -2.56 5.96 -13.85
CA GLY A 38 -3.58 7.01 -13.82
C GLY A 38 -4.52 6.93 -12.62
N LEU A 39 -4.15 6.24 -11.56
CA LEU A 39 -4.88 6.25 -10.29
C LEU A 39 -4.34 7.36 -9.38
N THR A 40 -5.18 7.83 -8.47
CA THR A 40 -4.74 8.63 -7.33
C THR A 40 -3.71 7.81 -6.54
N PRO A 41 -2.48 8.32 -6.32
CA PRO A 41 -1.46 7.59 -5.60
C PRO A 41 -1.91 7.21 -4.18
N PRO A 42 -1.62 6.01 -3.69
CA PRO A 42 -1.97 5.61 -2.34
C PRO A 42 -1.18 6.41 -1.30
N ARG A 43 -1.70 6.47 -0.07
CA ARG A 43 -0.86 6.80 1.09
C ARG A 43 0.15 5.68 1.31
N LEU A 44 1.43 6.00 1.19
CA LEU A 44 2.51 5.05 1.43
C LEU A 44 2.88 5.00 2.92
N TYR A 45 2.72 3.82 3.54
CA TYR A 45 3.30 3.57 4.86
C TYR A 45 4.72 3.01 4.70
N ALA A 46 5.70 3.91 4.60
CA ALA A 46 7.10 3.57 4.32
C ALA A 46 7.73 2.66 5.40
N GLY A 47 7.40 2.90 6.68
CA GLY A 47 7.88 2.05 7.78
C GLY A 47 7.43 0.60 7.66
N SER A 48 6.22 0.39 7.11
CA SER A 48 5.71 -0.94 6.76
C SER A 48 5.74 -1.91 7.95
N TRP A 49 5.67 -3.23 7.70
CA TRP A 49 5.65 -4.21 8.79
C TRP A 49 6.89 -4.12 9.71
N SER A 50 8.07 -3.89 9.13
CA SER A 50 9.32 -3.79 9.88
C SER A 50 9.33 -2.64 10.90
N GLU A 51 8.63 -1.54 10.64
CA GLU A 51 8.44 -0.48 11.65
C GLU A 51 7.28 -0.81 12.59
N TRP A 52 6.17 -1.33 12.06
CA TRP A 52 4.98 -1.68 12.86
C TRP A 52 5.31 -2.60 14.04
N ILE A 53 6.09 -3.66 13.80
CA ILE A 53 6.39 -4.66 14.84
C ILE A 53 7.40 -4.20 15.90
N LYS A 54 8.08 -3.06 15.69
CA LYS A 54 9.06 -2.53 16.66
C LYS A 54 8.38 -1.97 17.91
N ASP A 55 7.11 -1.58 17.77
CA ASP A 55 6.30 -1.09 18.87
C ASP A 55 5.45 -2.25 19.43
N PRO A 56 5.80 -2.79 20.62
CA PRO A 56 5.07 -3.91 21.20
C PRO A 56 3.66 -3.54 21.66
N SER A 57 3.31 -2.25 21.73
CA SER A 57 1.95 -1.80 22.06
C SER A 57 0.98 -1.89 20.87
N ARG A 58 1.47 -2.04 19.64
CA ARG A 58 0.64 -2.12 18.44
C ARG A 58 0.03 -3.53 18.29
N PRO A 59 -1.23 -3.62 17.81
CA PRO A 59 -1.85 -4.91 17.57
C PRO A 59 -1.09 -5.66 16.48
N ARG A 60 -0.80 -6.93 16.75
CA ARG A 60 -0.36 -7.92 15.77
C ARG A 60 -1.25 -9.14 15.96
N LEU A 61 -1.69 -9.74 14.85
CA LEU A 61 -2.41 -11.00 14.92
C LEU A 61 -1.52 -12.04 15.64
N PRO A 62 -2.12 -12.93 16.45
CA PRO A 62 -1.38 -14.00 17.12
C PRO A 62 -0.69 -14.94 16.13
#